data_AF-A0A3M2C127-F1
#
_entry.id   AF-A0A3M2C127-F1
#
_cell.length_a   1.000
_cell.length_b   1.000
_cell.length_c   1.000
_cell.angle_alpha   90.00
_cell.angle_beta   90.00
_cell.angle_gamma   90.00
#
_symmetry.space_group_name_H-M   'P 1'
#
loop_
_entity.id
_entity.type
_entity.pdbx_description
1 polymer ?
#
loop_
_entity_poly.entity_id
_entity_poly.type
_entity_poly.pdbx_seq_one_letter_code
_entity_poly.pdbx_strand_id
1 'polypeptide(L)'
;MLCFEVFTTRSLRRGRRVHPGTARTACDGPLAGAGRDHGPDHGARGAGLVLAAVVVAGLLAVGAGPLHAAQGSAAADTVRPTWSWTLDQPIHVFAQTLNVTQSVAGADSTREAVEYDMRPEADGEGVLLRFTDVAFVGDSVPGTPEEELARRMSTLFPDWKIGRGGKLVGLSGTDGLVKRARAILDTLFADVPETTLSDFLRQAVNEDQMLLDARREWDGMVERWNGRDLVLGEFVREQSEEDLPLVSDTPVPHEHEFGAMRMVPCAADVTDRTPAPGPSGAADCVEFVLRSYPAELEMRRFMERFLEQMFVDMLGGEAPVVRVPEMRVMVETVLVADPDGLLPYRMRQTNSTRGRFEVENESAPFGSVIEVTYTFERR
;
A
#
# COMPACT_ATOMS: atom_id res chain seq x y z
N MET A 1 10.39 4.59 -4.26
CA MET A 1 11.79 4.61 -3.80
C MET A 1 11.78 4.87 -2.30
N LEU A 2 11.91 3.82 -1.50
CA LEU A 2 12.01 3.93 -0.04
C LEU A 2 13.50 4.14 0.28
N CYS A 3 13.88 5.37 0.63
CA CYS A 3 15.22 5.63 1.14
C CYS A 3 15.31 5.05 2.56
N PHE A 4 15.92 3.88 2.71
CA PHE A 4 16.40 3.40 4.00
C PHE A 4 17.80 3.98 4.22
N GLU A 5 17.91 4.96 5.12
CA GLU A 5 19.22 5.35 5.65
C GLU A 5 19.76 4.20 6.51
N VAL A 6 20.72 3.46 5.96
CA VAL A 6 21.48 2.44 6.70
C VAL A 6 22.49 3.17 7.59
N PHE A 7 22.15 3.32 8.87
CA PHE A 7 23.10 3.80 9.88
C PHE A 7 24.19 2.76 10.09
N THR A 8 25.42 3.06 9.68
CA THR A 8 26.61 2.34 10.15
C THR A 8 27.13 3.01 11.42
N THR A 9 26.74 2.50 12.58
CA THR A 9 27.29 2.93 13.89
C THR A 9 28.71 2.40 14.06
N ARG A 10 29.71 3.07 13.47
CA ARG A 10 31.13 2.84 13.80
C ARG A 10 31.49 3.55 15.11
N SER A 11 31.15 2.92 16.23
CA SER A 11 31.76 3.18 17.53
C SER A 11 33.07 2.39 17.64
N LEU A 12 34.22 3.07 17.50
CA LEU A 12 35.49 2.55 18.01
C LEU A 12 36.19 3.58 18.91
N ARG A 13 36.38 3.16 20.15
CA ARG A 13 37.02 3.87 21.25
C ARG A 13 38.51 4.11 21.02
N ARG A 14 38.97 5.21 21.62
CA ARG A 14 40.36 5.66 21.84
C ARG A 14 41.31 4.58 22.39
N GLY A 15 42.56 4.64 21.94
CA GLY A 15 43.72 4.09 22.64
C GLY A 15 45.07 4.59 22.08
N ARG A 16 45.83 5.29 22.94
CA ARG A 16 47.28 5.67 22.87
C ARG A 16 47.73 6.94 22.13
N ARG A 17 48.34 7.82 22.94
CA ARG A 17 49.14 9.00 22.61
C ARG A 17 50.55 8.59 22.16
N VAL A 18 51.08 9.29 21.15
CA VAL A 18 52.48 9.70 21.04
C VAL A 18 52.48 11.17 20.58
N HIS A 19 53.09 12.05 21.37
CA HIS A 19 53.51 13.42 21.00
C HIS A 19 54.99 13.36 20.54
N PRO A 20 55.59 14.35 19.82
CA PRO A 20 55.40 15.80 20.03
C PRO A 20 55.52 16.72 18.78
N GLY A 21 55.24 18.02 18.98
CA GLY A 21 55.66 19.14 18.12
C GLY A 21 54.68 20.32 18.15
N THR A 22 54.75 21.23 19.15
CA THR A 22 55.24 22.65 19.04
C THR A 22 54.49 23.49 17.99
N ALA A 23 53.76 24.59 18.27
CA ALA A 23 54.05 25.77 19.12
C ALA A 23 52.74 26.53 19.51
N ARG A 24 52.57 27.01 20.77
CA ARG A 24 52.50 28.44 21.26
C ARG A 24 51.65 29.41 20.41
N THR A 25 50.67 30.18 20.92
CA THR A 25 50.69 31.25 21.97
C THR A 25 49.21 31.60 22.34
N ALA A 26 48.74 31.58 23.62
CA ALA A 26 48.53 32.68 24.62
C ALA A 26 47.84 33.96 24.06
N CYS A 27 46.76 34.58 24.61
CA CYS A 27 46.42 35.07 25.96
C CYS A 27 44.90 35.46 26.01
N ASP A 28 44.10 35.08 27.02
CA ASP A 28 43.65 35.85 28.22
C ASP A 28 42.15 36.27 28.17
N GLY A 29 41.36 35.87 29.19
CA GLY A 29 39.90 36.17 29.37
C GLY A 29 39.63 37.47 30.17
N PRO A 30 38.58 37.60 31.03
CA PRO A 30 37.44 36.70 31.34
C PRO A 30 36.06 37.39 31.70
N LEU A 31 35.06 36.57 32.12
CA LEU A 31 33.83 36.84 32.94
C LEU A 31 32.62 37.56 32.26
N ALA A 32 31.33 37.26 32.49
CA ALA A 32 30.60 36.42 33.45
C ALA A 32 29.12 36.12 33.04
N GLY A 33 28.58 35.00 33.57
CA GLY A 33 27.17 34.82 34.01
C GLY A 33 26.17 34.26 32.98
N ALA A 34 25.21 33.39 33.31
CA ALA A 34 24.82 32.66 34.50
C ALA A 34 23.67 31.70 34.08
N GLY A 35 23.55 30.49 34.65
CA GLY A 35 22.32 29.70 34.48
C GLY A 35 22.42 28.20 34.69
N ARG A 36 22.37 27.79 35.98
CA ARG A 36 21.70 26.61 36.59
C ARG A 36 21.71 25.26 35.83
N ASP A 37 22.40 24.24 36.32
CA ASP A 37 22.01 23.29 37.40
C ASP A 37 20.69 22.52 37.16
N HIS A 38 20.80 21.25 36.78
CA HIS A 38 20.52 20.09 37.65
C HIS A 38 20.93 18.77 36.95
N GLY A 39 21.91 18.06 37.51
CA GLY A 39 22.01 16.59 37.40
C GLY A 39 21.00 15.91 38.35
N PRO A 40 21.14 14.63 38.74
CA PRO A 40 22.29 13.73 38.53
C PRO A 40 21.86 12.27 38.19
N ASP A 41 22.74 11.42 37.66
CA ASP A 41 23.49 10.33 38.34
C ASP A 41 22.88 8.91 38.40
N HIS A 42 23.81 7.96 38.18
CA HIS A 42 23.89 6.57 38.65
C HIS A 42 22.85 5.57 38.09
N GLY A 43 23.18 4.33 37.73
CA GLY A 43 24.31 3.46 38.06
C GLY A 43 23.78 2.03 38.35
N ALA A 44 24.66 1.03 38.21
CA ALA A 44 24.51 -0.40 38.57
C ALA A 44 23.65 -1.28 37.64
N ARG A 45 24.19 -2.29 36.93
CA ARG A 45 24.75 -3.60 37.37
C ARG A 45 23.81 -4.41 38.27
N GLY A 46 23.37 -5.57 37.77
CA GLY A 46 22.78 -6.64 38.58
C GLY A 46 22.37 -7.85 37.74
N ALA A 47 23.07 -8.98 37.93
CA ALA A 47 22.76 -10.29 37.38
C ALA A 47 21.65 -10.99 38.21
N GLY A 48 20.93 -11.96 37.62
CA GLY A 48 20.11 -12.89 38.42
C GLY A 48 19.05 -13.66 37.65
N LEU A 49 19.36 -14.93 37.36
CA LEU A 49 18.57 -15.98 36.71
C LEU A 49 17.65 -16.66 37.75
N VAL A 50 16.35 -16.91 37.46
CA VAL A 50 15.59 -18.07 38.02
C VAL A 50 14.42 -18.45 37.08
N LEU A 51 14.35 -19.74 36.75
CA LEU A 51 13.29 -20.51 36.08
C LEU A 51 11.96 -20.52 36.86
N ALA A 52 10.85 -20.63 36.13
CA ALA A 52 9.78 -21.56 36.50
C ALA A 52 8.94 -21.97 35.27
N ALA A 53 8.93 -23.28 35.01
CA ALA A 53 8.03 -23.94 34.07
C ALA A 53 6.65 -24.14 34.71
N VAL A 54 5.57 -23.99 33.93
CA VAL A 54 4.31 -24.69 34.18
C VAL A 54 3.75 -25.16 32.84
N VAL A 55 3.78 -26.48 32.65
CA VAL A 55 2.98 -27.22 31.69
C VAL A 55 1.62 -27.46 32.35
N VAL A 56 0.52 -27.07 31.68
CA VAL A 56 -0.79 -27.71 31.89
C VAL A 56 -1.45 -27.89 30.53
N ALA A 57 -1.52 -29.16 30.13
CA ALA A 57 -2.47 -29.64 29.14
C ALA A 57 -3.86 -29.76 29.79
N GLY A 58 -4.92 -29.41 29.06
CA GLY A 58 -6.30 -29.56 29.52
C GLY A 58 -7.24 -29.74 28.34
N LEU A 59 -7.79 -30.95 28.25
CA LEU A 59 -8.73 -31.46 27.24
C LEU A 59 -10.18 -31.33 27.78
N LEU A 60 -11.14 -31.20 26.84
CA LEU A 60 -12.60 -31.45 26.94
C LEU A 60 -13.50 -30.37 27.57
N ALA A 61 -14.50 -29.92 26.79
CA ALA A 61 -15.90 -30.32 26.98
C ALA A 61 -16.82 -29.81 25.86
N VAL A 62 -17.57 -30.74 25.27
CA VAL A 62 -18.71 -30.53 24.38
C VAL A 62 -19.90 -30.02 25.21
N GLY A 63 -20.49 -28.89 24.81
CA GLY A 63 -21.73 -28.37 25.37
C GLY A 63 -22.72 -28.07 24.26
N ALA A 64 -23.62 -29.01 23.97
CA ALA A 64 -24.81 -28.79 23.16
C ALA A 64 -25.85 -28.04 24.02
N GLY A 65 -25.92 -26.72 23.85
CA GLY A 65 -27.00 -25.87 24.38
C GLY A 65 -28.12 -25.69 23.36
N PRO A 66 -29.38 -25.50 23.80
CA PRO A 66 -30.52 -25.37 22.90
C PRO A 66 -30.40 -24.09 22.08
N LEU A 67 -30.48 -24.25 20.75
CA LEU A 67 -30.69 -23.19 19.78
C LEU A 67 -31.91 -22.37 20.22
N HIS A 68 -31.65 -21.19 20.78
CA HIS A 68 -32.63 -20.12 20.81
C HIS A 68 -32.94 -19.79 19.35
N ALA A 69 -34.14 -20.18 18.90
CA ALA A 69 -34.72 -19.65 17.69
C ALA A 69 -34.81 -18.13 17.86
N ALA A 70 -33.84 -17.44 17.25
CA ALA A 70 -33.82 -15.98 17.20
C ALA A 70 -35.12 -15.52 16.55
N GLN A 71 -35.88 -14.77 17.35
CA GLN A 71 -37.13 -14.14 16.99
C GLN A 71 -36.93 -13.26 15.74
N GLY A 72 -37.78 -13.49 14.74
CA GLY A 72 -38.15 -12.54 13.68
C GLY A 72 -37.02 -11.65 13.16
N SER A 73 -36.15 -12.21 12.32
CA SER A 73 -35.30 -11.42 11.43
C SER A 73 -36.21 -10.51 10.60
N ALA A 74 -36.24 -9.22 10.94
CA ALA A 74 -36.65 -8.20 9.98
C ALA A 74 -35.85 -8.49 8.72
N ALA A 75 -36.52 -8.75 7.59
CA ALA A 75 -35.87 -9.20 6.36
C ALA A 75 -34.61 -8.36 6.15
N ALA A 76 -33.45 -8.98 6.35
CA ALA A 76 -32.20 -8.24 6.31
C ALA A 76 -32.09 -7.63 4.92
N ASP A 77 -31.84 -6.32 4.86
CA ASP A 77 -31.77 -5.61 3.59
C ASP A 77 -30.61 -6.23 2.78
N THR A 78 -30.96 -6.94 1.71
CA THR A 78 -30.00 -7.57 0.81
C THR A 78 -29.83 -6.69 -0.41
N VAL A 79 -28.59 -6.37 -0.75
CA VAL A 79 -28.24 -5.70 -2.01
C VAL A 79 -27.64 -6.71 -2.98
N ARG A 80 -27.93 -6.55 -4.27
CA ARG A 80 -27.35 -7.38 -5.33
C ARG A 80 -26.67 -6.51 -6.38
N PRO A 81 -25.40 -6.11 -6.15
CA PRO A 81 -24.75 -5.16 -7.02
C PRO A 81 -24.58 -5.75 -8.42
N THR A 82 -24.84 -4.98 -9.48
CA THR A 82 -24.70 -5.45 -10.86
C THR A 82 -23.86 -4.48 -11.67
N TRP A 83 -22.89 -4.97 -12.42
CA TRP A 83 -22.12 -4.15 -13.34
C TRP A 83 -22.93 -3.84 -14.60
N SER A 84 -23.11 -2.55 -14.90
CA SER A 84 -23.87 -2.10 -16.07
C SER A 84 -23.35 -0.79 -16.68
N TRP A 85 -22.04 -0.58 -16.71
CA TRP A 85 -21.46 0.65 -17.26
C TRP A 85 -21.83 0.81 -18.74
N THR A 86 -22.27 2.00 -19.11
CA THR A 86 -22.67 2.32 -20.49
C THR A 86 -21.59 3.15 -21.20
N LEU A 87 -21.62 3.16 -22.53
CA LEU A 87 -20.61 3.84 -23.36
C LEU A 87 -20.68 5.38 -23.28
N ASP A 88 -21.81 5.92 -22.84
CA ASP A 88 -22.09 7.35 -22.71
C ASP A 88 -21.76 7.91 -21.33
N GLN A 89 -21.03 7.15 -20.50
CA GLN A 89 -20.64 7.55 -19.14
C GLN A 89 -19.11 7.72 -19.05
N PRO A 90 -18.53 8.81 -19.56
CA PRO A 90 -17.16 9.15 -19.24
C PRO A 90 -17.05 9.48 -17.74
N ILE A 91 -16.01 8.94 -17.11
CA ILE A 91 -15.76 9.14 -15.68
C ILE A 91 -14.44 9.87 -15.55
N HIS A 92 -14.47 11.04 -14.93
CA HIS A 92 -13.26 11.68 -14.46
C HIS A 92 -12.84 11.07 -13.14
N VAL A 93 -11.57 10.74 -12.99
CA VAL A 93 -11.00 10.15 -11.80
C VAL A 93 -9.92 11.07 -11.26
N PHE A 94 -10.07 11.44 -10.00
CA PHE A 94 -9.03 12.09 -9.22
C PHE A 94 -8.54 11.11 -8.15
N ALA A 95 -7.29 10.67 -8.26
CA ALA A 95 -6.65 9.77 -7.32
C ALA A 95 -5.57 10.50 -6.51
N GLN A 96 -5.63 10.37 -5.20
CA GLN A 96 -4.67 10.96 -4.27
C GLN A 96 -4.05 9.87 -3.41
N THR A 97 -2.72 9.81 -3.42
CA THR A 97 -1.92 8.93 -2.59
C THR A 97 -1.31 9.71 -1.44
N LEU A 98 -1.55 9.24 -0.22
CA LEU A 98 -0.89 9.69 1.00
C LEU A 98 -0.07 8.53 1.55
N ASN A 99 1.26 8.67 1.52
CA ASN A 99 2.18 7.72 2.11
C ASN A 99 2.63 8.28 3.45
N VAL A 100 2.41 7.54 4.53
CA VAL A 100 2.93 7.85 5.86
C VAL A 100 3.85 6.72 6.29
N THR A 101 5.14 7.01 6.39
CA THR A 101 6.15 6.05 6.87
C THR A 101 6.52 6.42 8.29
N GLN A 102 6.35 5.48 9.22
CA GLN A 102 6.80 5.60 10.60
C GLN A 102 8.12 4.85 10.77
N SER A 103 9.19 5.61 10.98
CA SER A 103 10.52 5.07 11.29
C SER A 103 10.89 5.35 12.74
N VAL A 104 12.01 4.78 13.19
CA VAL A 104 12.63 5.09 14.49
C VAL A 104 12.99 6.57 14.61
N ALA A 105 13.24 7.26 13.48
CA ALA A 105 13.63 8.67 13.42
C ALA A 105 12.44 9.65 13.42
N GLY A 106 11.20 9.18 13.25
CA GLY A 106 10.01 10.02 13.14
C GLY A 106 9.03 9.52 12.08
N ALA A 107 7.95 10.28 11.88
CA ALA A 107 6.99 10.03 10.81
C ALA A 107 7.26 10.99 9.64
N ASP A 108 7.49 10.44 8.46
CA ASP A 108 7.58 11.18 7.21
C ASP A 108 6.31 10.93 6.39
N SER A 109 5.80 11.97 5.74
CA SER A 109 4.65 11.85 4.85
C SER A 109 4.94 12.42 3.47
N THR A 110 4.60 11.68 2.42
CA THR A 110 4.57 12.19 1.05
C THR A 110 3.14 12.13 0.52
N ARG A 111 2.79 13.12 -0.31
CA ARG A 111 1.50 13.20 -0.97
C ARG A 111 1.72 13.34 -2.46
N GLU A 112 1.06 12.48 -3.22
CA GLU A 112 1.07 12.45 -4.68
C GLU A 112 -0.38 12.43 -5.15
N ALA A 113 -0.68 13.04 -6.29
CA ALA A 113 -2.00 12.94 -6.88
C ALA A 113 -1.89 12.78 -8.39
N VAL A 114 -2.88 12.13 -8.98
CA VAL A 114 -3.02 11.91 -10.41
C VAL A 114 -4.50 12.07 -10.76
N GLU A 115 -4.77 12.76 -11.85
CA GLU A 115 -6.10 12.88 -12.43
C GLU A 115 -6.10 12.28 -13.84
N TYR A 116 -7.21 11.67 -14.24
CA TYR A 116 -7.38 11.07 -15.57
C TYR A 116 -8.85 10.88 -15.90
N ASP A 117 -9.17 10.70 -17.18
CA ASP A 117 -10.50 10.32 -17.65
C ASP A 117 -10.52 8.83 -18.01
N MET A 118 -11.51 8.10 -17.52
CA MET A 118 -11.88 6.76 -17.96
C MET A 118 -13.03 6.86 -18.98
N ARG A 119 -12.79 6.41 -20.21
CA ARG A 119 -13.78 6.45 -21.30
C ARG A 119 -14.12 5.03 -21.76
N PRO A 120 -15.35 4.56 -21.52
CA PRO A 120 -15.81 3.28 -22.04
C PRO A 120 -16.01 3.35 -23.56
N GLU A 121 -15.39 2.43 -24.29
CA GLU A 121 -15.56 2.24 -25.73
C GLU A 121 -16.04 0.81 -26.03
N ALA A 122 -16.74 0.62 -27.15
CA ALA A 122 -17.18 -0.70 -27.57
C ALA A 122 -15.98 -1.57 -27.98
N ASP A 123 -15.90 -2.80 -27.45
CA ASP A 123 -14.86 -3.78 -27.81
C ASP A 123 -15.45 -5.19 -27.96
N GLY A 124 -15.91 -5.50 -29.17
CA GLY A 124 -16.55 -6.78 -29.47
C GLY A 124 -17.80 -7.03 -28.62
N GLU A 125 -17.75 -8.05 -27.75
CA GLU A 125 -18.84 -8.37 -26.81
C GLU A 125 -18.68 -7.71 -25.43
N GLY A 126 -17.63 -6.89 -25.25
CA GLY A 126 -17.28 -6.22 -24.00
C GLY A 126 -17.06 -4.73 -24.17
N VAL A 127 -16.28 -4.15 -23.26
CA VAL A 127 -15.95 -2.72 -23.18
C VAL A 127 -14.44 -2.57 -23.07
N LEU A 128 -13.87 -1.63 -23.82
CA LEU A 128 -12.52 -1.14 -23.60
C LEU A 128 -12.61 0.13 -22.75
N LEU A 129 -12.08 0.11 -21.53
CA LEU A 129 -11.92 1.30 -20.70
C LEU A 129 -10.60 1.98 -21.07
N ARG A 130 -10.69 3.11 -21.76
CA ARG A 130 -9.53 3.92 -22.11
C ARG A 130 -9.19 4.92 -21.03
N PHE A 131 -7.90 5.04 -20.74
CA PHE A 131 -7.38 6.05 -19.84
C PHE A 131 -6.82 7.22 -20.66
N THR A 132 -7.42 8.39 -20.52
CA THR A 132 -7.05 9.59 -21.26
C THR A 132 -6.79 10.76 -20.33
N ASP A 133 -6.14 11.81 -20.84
CA ASP A 133 -5.97 13.06 -20.10
C ASP A 133 -5.27 12.88 -18.74
N VAL A 134 -4.38 11.88 -18.64
CA VAL A 134 -3.66 11.55 -17.41
C VAL A 134 -2.66 12.67 -17.08
N ALA A 135 -2.80 13.27 -15.90
CA ALA A 135 -1.95 14.33 -15.38
C ALA A 135 -1.60 14.07 -13.92
N PHE A 136 -0.34 14.30 -13.54
CA PHE A 136 0.08 14.23 -12.14
C PHE A 136 -0.14 15.61 -11.50
N VAL A 137 -0.88 15.63 -10.40
CA VAL A 137 -1.25 16.85 -9.67
C VAL A 137 -0.29 17.02 -8.49
N GLY A 138 0.47 18.12 -8.50
CA GLY A 138 1.43 18.47 -7.45
C GLY A 138 2.00 19.88 -7.64
N ASP A 139 2.96 20.26 -6.79
CA ASP A 139 3.60 21.58 -6.82
C ASP A 139 4.59 21.77 -8.00
N SER A 140 4.54 20.90 -9.01
CA SER A 140 5.39 21.01 -10.20
C SER A 140 5.09 22.32 -10.94
N VAL A 141 6.14 23.13 -11.14
CA VAL A 141 6.03 24.41 -11.85
C VAL A 141 5.85 24.13 -13.35
N PRO A 142 4.92 24.82 -14.04
CA PRO A 142 4.75 24.67 -15.47
C PRO A 142 6.04 24.93 -16.26
N GLY A 143 6.33 24.10 -17.25
CA GLY A 143 7.52 24.14 -18.10
C GLY A 143 8.78 23.49 -17.51
N THR A 144 8.65 22.76 -16.41
CA THR A 144 9.79 22.07 -15.76
C THR A 144 10.07 20.68 -16.36
N PRO A 145 11.31 20.16 -16.26
CA PRO A 145 11.63 18.78 -16.61
C PRO A 145 10.74 17.74 -15.91
N GLU A 146 10.32 18.03 -14.67
CA GLU A 146 9.43 17.19 -13.87
C GLU A 146 8.03 17.08 -14.48
N GLU A 147 7.46 18.19 -14.97
CA GLU A 147 6.16 18.17 -15.68
C GLU A 147 6.27 17.41 -17.00
N GLU A 148 7.35 17.61 -17.77
CA GLU A 148 7.60 16.85 -19.00
C GLU A 148 7.70 15.36 -18.72
N LEU A 149 8.41 14.98 -17.66
CA LEU A 149 8.52 13.60 -17.22
C LEU A 149 7.16 13.03 -16.82
N ALA A 150 6.40 13.75 -16.00
CA ALA A 150 5.05 13.36 -15.58
C ALA A 150 4.14 13.12 -16.79
N ARG A 151 4.16 14.02 -17.77
CA ARG A 151 3.40 13.87 -19.03
C ARG A 151 3.84 12.65 -19.84
N ARG A 152 5.13 12.29 -19.84
CA ARG A 152 5.60 11.07 -20.51
C ARG A 152 5.19 9.81 -19.76
N MET A 153 5.29 9.82 -18.43
CA MET A 153 4.84 8.71 -17.57
C MET A 153 3.35 8.44 -17.73
N SER A 154 2.56 9.47 -18.02
CA SER A 154 1.13 9.37 -18.30
C SER A 154 0.78 8.51 -19.52
N THR A 155 1.75 8.26 -20.42
CA THR A 155 1.60 7.37 -21.58
C THR A 155 1.84 5.88 -21.27
N LEU A 156 2.14 5.55 -20.01
CA LEU A 156 2.45 4.20 -19.56
C LEU A 156 1.23 3.44 -19.00
N PHE A 157 0.05 4.05 -18.99
CA PHE A 157 -1.17 3.40 -18.54
C PHE A 157 -1.75 2.53 -19.67
N PRO A 158 -1.89 1.20 -19.49
CA PRO A 158 -2.60 0.37 -20.44
C PRO A 158 -4.11 0.62 -20.35
N ASP A 159 -4.81 0.43 -21.46
CA ASP A 159 -6.28 0.39 -21.44
C ASP A 159 -6.76 -0.98 -20.95
N TRP A 160 -7.94 -1.03 -20.31
CA TRP A 160 -8.47 -2.25 -19.72
C TRP A 160 -9.57 -2.85 -20.58
N LYS A 161 -9.47 -4.15 -20.88
CA LYS A 161 -10.51 -4.90 -21.61
C LYS A 161 -11.44 -5.58 -20.62
N ILE A 162 -12.69 -5.14 -20.59
CA ILE A 162 -13.74 -5.66 -19.72
C ILE A 162 -14.67 -6.55 -20.53
N GLY A 163 -14.72 -7.83 -20.19
CA GLY A 163 -15.61 -8.81 -20.80
C GLY A 163 -17.04 -8.71 -20.27
N ARG A 164 -17.90 -9.65 -20.74
CA ARG A 164 -19.27 -9.78 -20.25
C ARG A 164 -19.32 -9.97 -18.73
N GLY A 165 -20.27 -9.30 -18.09
CA GLY A 165 -20.44 -9.37 -16.64
C GLY A 165 -19.32 -8.67 -15.87
N GLY A 166 -18.70 -7.63 -16.44
CA GLY A 166 -17.77 -6.77 -15.71
C GLY A 166 -16.51 -7.47 -15.25
N LYS A 167 -15.99 -8.45 -16.00
CA LYS A 167 -14.73 -9.14 -15.69
C LYS A 167 -13.56 -8.51 -16.46
N LEU A 168 -12.44 -8.27 -15.81
CA LEU A 168 -11.23 -7.86 -16.53
C LEU A 168 -10.67 -9.07 -17.30
N VAL A 169 -10.64 -8.99 -18.63
CA VAL A 169 -10.18 -10.10 -19.49
C VAL A 169 -8.78 -9.88 -20.05
N GLY A 170 -8.28 -8.65 -20.04
CA GLY A 170 -6.93 -8.35 -20.51
C GLY A 170 -6.62 -6.86 -20.54
N LEU A 171 -5.47 -6.55 -21.11
CA LEU A 171 -5.01 -5.19 -21.35
C LEU A 171 -4.98 -4.89 -22.86
N SER A 172 -5.00 -3.61 -23.21
CA SER A 172 -4.76 -3.12 -24.56
C SER A 172 -3.61 -2.10 -24.56
N GLY A 173 -2.93 -1.98 -25.71
CA GLY A 173 -1.84 -1.01 -25.88
C GLY A 173 -0.52 -1.39 -25.22
N THR A 174 -0.36 -2.65 -24.77
CA THR A 174 0.82 -3.18 -24.07
C THR A 174 2.05 -3.30 -24.97
N ASP A 175 1.88 -3.65 -26.24
CA ASP A 175 2.96 -3.86 -27.22
C ASP A 175 3.94 -2.66 -27.34
N GLY A 176 3.46 -1.44 -27.10
CA GLY A 176 4.27 -0.22 -27.17
C GLY A 176 4.82 0.27 -25.83
N LEU A 177 4.38 -0.30 -24.71
CA LEU A 177 4.70 0.22 -23.38
C LEU A 177 6.18 0.09 -23.04
N VAL A 178 6.79 -1.07 -23.32
CA VAL A 178 8.22 -1.30 -23.05
C VAL A 178 9.09 -0.27 -23.78
N LYS A 179 8.75 0.05 -25.03
CA LYS A 179 9.47 1.06 -25.82
C LYS A 179 9.29 2.48 -25.25
N ARG A 180 8.08 2.84 -24.83
CA ARG A 180 7.79 4.14 -24.20
C ARG A 180 8.49 4.28 -22.86
N ALA A 181 8.39 3.26 -22.01
CA ALA A 181 9.07 3.19 -20.72
C ALA A 181 10.58 3.29 -20.88
N ARG A 182 11.17 2.55 -21.84
CA ARG A 182 12.59 2.66 -22.17
C ARG A 182 12.99 4.09 -22.55
N ALA A 183 12.26 4.73 -23.45
CA ALA A 183 12.59 6.10 -23.88
C ALA A 183 12.55 7.12 -22.72
N ILE A 184 11.68 6.89 -21.74
CA ILE A 184 11.61 7.72 -20.52
C ILE A 184 12.82 7.43 -19.63
N LEU A 185 13.07 6.15 -19.35
CA LEU A 185 14.15 5.76 -18.45
C LEU A 185 15.54 6.09 -19.00
N ASP A 186 15.78 5.95 -20.31
CA ASP A 186 17.04 6.35 -20.96
C ASP A 186 17.34 7.84 -20.73
N THR A 187 16.30 8.66 -20.57
CA THR A 187 16.44 10.10 -20.27
C THR A 187 16.79 10.34 -18.79
N LEU A 188 16.22 9.54 -17.87
CA LEU A 188 16.41 9.70 -16.43
C LEU A 188 17.70 9.04 -15.91
N PHE A 189 18.12 7.96 -16.55
CA PHE A 189 19.16 7.06 -16.08
C PHE A 189 20.27 6.91 -17.12
N ALA A 190 20.67 8.01 -17.76
CA ALA A 190 21.70 8.03 -18.79
C ALA A 190 23.05 7.41 -18.34
N ASP A 191 23.32 7.43 -17.02
CA ASP A 191 24.55 6.90 -16.42
C ASP A 191 24.43 5.44 -15.95
N VAL A 192 23.24 4.82 -16.03
CA VAL A 192 23.03 3.43 -15.61
C VAL A 192 23.39 2.49 -16.76
N PRO A 193 24.12 1.38 -16.51
CA PRO A 193 24.42 0.39 -17.55
C PRO A 193 23.16 -0.13 -18.25
N GLU A 194 23.20 -0.22 -19.60
CA GLU A 194 22.06 -0.63 -20.44
C GLU A 194 21.50 -2.01 -20.02
N THR A 195 22.37 -2.92 -19.59
CA THR A 195 21.97 -4.26 -19.12
C THR A 195 21.09 -4.18 -17.88
N THR A 196 21.49 -3.39 -16.88
CA THR A 196 20.73 -3.16 -15.65
C THR A 196 19.39 -2.49 -15.93
N LEU A 197 19.39 -1.48 -16.82
CA LEU A 197 18.16 -0.78 -17.19
C LEU A 197 17.19 -1.67 -17.96
N SER A 198 17.72 -2.52 -18.85
CA SER A 198 16.92 -3.48 -19.63
C SER A 198 16.27 -4.55 -18.75
N ASP A 199 16.99 -5.05 -17.75
CA ASP A 199 16.45 -6.05 -16.84
C ASP A 199 15.39 -5.44 -15.92
N PHE A 200 15.64 -4.23 -15.40
CA PHE A 200 14.64 -3.47 -14.65
C PHE A 200 13.35 -3.23 -15.46
N LEU A 201 13.48 -2.77 -16.71
CA LEU A 201 12.32 -2.54 -17.59
C LEU A 201 11.53 -3.81 -17.86
N ARG A 202 12.21 -4.94 -18.05
CA ARG A 202 11.54 -6.23 -18.29
C ARG A 202 10.72 -6.66 -17.09
N GLN A 203 11.20 -6.37 -15.88
CA GLN A 203 10.46 -6.66 -14.65
C GLN A 203 9.33 -5.65 -14.43
N ALA A 204 9.59 -4.35 -14.64
CA ALA A 204 8.65 -3.27 -14.38
C ALA A 204 7.48 -3.19 -15.37
N VAL A 205 7.70 -3.59 -16.64
CA VAL A 205 6.69 -3.54 -17.72
C VAL A 205 6.38 -4.97 -18.20
N ASN A 206 6.28 -5.90 -17.26
CA ASN A 206 5.84 -7.27 -17.52
C ASN A 206 4.31 -7.28 -17.67
N GLU A 207 3.81 -7.72 -18.83
CA GLU A 207 2.37 -7.75 -19.11
C GLU A 207 1.56 -8.59 -18.12
N ASP A 208 2.09 -9.73 -17.67
CA ASP A 208 1.42 -10.57 -16.68
C ASP A 208 1.28 -9.85 -15.34
N GLN A 209 2.36 -9.17 -14.91
CA GLN A 209 2.35 -8.39 -13.67
C GLN A 209 1.39 -7.20 -13.77
N MET A 210 1.43 -6.47 -14.89
CA MET A 210 0.51 -5.35 -15.14
C MET A 210 -0.95 -5.81 -15.15
N LEU A 211 -1.24 -6.99 -15.74
CA LEU A 211 -2.57 -7.56 -15.74
C LEU A 211 -3.00 -7.98 -14.34
N LEU A 212 -2.11 -8.57 -13.54
CA LEU A 212 -2.40 -8.91 -12.14
C LEU A 212 -2.74 -7.66 -11.31
N ASP A 213 -1.97 -6.58 -11.47
CA ASP A 213 -2.22 -5.34 -10.74
C ASP A 213 -3.54 -4.68 -11.19
N ALA A 214 -3.81 -4.65 -12.49
CA ALA A 214 -5.09 -4.18 -13.02
C ALA A 214 -6.27 -5.05 -12.54
N ARG A 215 -6.10 -6.38 -12.44
CA ARG A 215 -7.11 -7.30 -11.89
C ARG A 215 -7.38 -7.00 -10.44
N ARG A 216 -6.35 -6.75 -9.63
CA ARG A 216 -6.51 -6.42 -8.20
C ARG A 216 -7.28 -5.12 -8.02
N GLU A 217 -6.96 -4.09 -8.81
CA GLU A 217 -7.66 -2.81 -8.77
C GLU A 217 -9.12 -2.95 -9.24
N TRP A 218 -9.34 -3.64 -10.35
CA TRP A 218 -10.69 -3.90 -10.87
C TRP A 218 -11.55 -4.78 -9.95
N ASP A 219 -10.96 -5.77 -9.27
CA ASP A 219 -11.65 -6.59 -8.27
C ASP A 219 -12.15 -5.73 -7.10
N GLY A 220 -11.32 -4.81 -6.61
CA GLY A 220 -11.67 -3.86 -5.56
C GLY A 220 -12.82 -2.93 -5.95
N MET A 221 -12.95 -2.59 -7.24
CA MET A 221 -14.00 -1.68 -7.74
C MET A 221 -15.28 -2.40 -8.18
N VAL A 222 -15.19 -3.56 -8.82
CA VAL A 222 -16.32 -4.17 -9.53
C VAL A 222 -16.40 -5.68 -9.33
N GLU A 223 -15.36 -6.42 -9.71
CA GLU A 223 -15.49 -7.88 -9.90
C GLU A 223 -15.88 -8.63 -8.61
N ARG A 224 -15.36 -8.19 -7.46
CA ARG A 224 -15.67 -8.78 -6.15
C ARG A 224 -17.16 -8.73 -5.83
N TRP A 225 -17.82 -7.64 -6.19
CA TRP A 225 -19.18 -7.29 -5.77
C TRP A 225 -20.24 -7.78 -6.74
N ASN A 226 -19.89 -7.89 -8.02
CA ASN A 226 -20.83 -8.08 -9.10
C ASN A 226 -21.63 -9.39 -9.00
N GLY A 227 -22.95 -9.26 -9.05
CA GLY A 227 -23.93 -10.34 -9.05
C GLY A 227 -24.14 -11.05 -7.71
N ARG A 228 -23.43 -10.65 -6.65
CA ARG A 228 -23.51 -11.28 -5.33
C ARG A 228 -24.67 -10.74 -4.51
N ASP A 229 -25.36 -11.63 -3.78
CA ASP A 229 -26.35 -11.23 -2.78
C ASP A 229 -25.63 -10.93 -1.46
N LEU A 230 -25.62 -9.66 -1.04
CA LEU A 230 -24.91 -9.18 0.15
C LEU A 230 -25.91 -8.64 1.16
N VAL A 231 -25.94 -9.21 2.36
CA VAL A 231 -26.75 -8.71 3.47
C VAL A 231 -26.06 -7.51 4.09
N LEU A 232 -26.77 -6.40 4.24
CA LEU A 232 -26.19 -5.19 4.84
C LEU A 232 -25.72 -5.45 6.27
N GLY A 233 -24.47 -5.06 6.55
CA GLY A 233 -23.81 -5.20 7.85
C GLY A 233 -23.17 -6.57 8.10
N GLU A 234 -23.33 -7.54 7.19
CA GLU A 234 -22.69 -8.84 7.29
C GLU A 234 -21.43 -8.92 6.41
N PHE A 235 -20.44 -9.68 6.89
CA PHE A 235 -19.19 -9.94 6.20
C PHE A 235 -19.05 -11.42 5.88
N VAL A 236 -18.63 -11.72 4.66
CA VAL A 236 -18.24 -13.04 4.17
C VAL A 236 -16.73 -13.17 4.33
N ARG A 237 -16.28 -14.35 4.77
CA ARG A 237 -14.86 -14.69 4.81
C ARG A 237 -14.52 -15.72 3.74
N GLU A 238 -13.49 -15.45 2.97
CA GLU A 238 -12.96 -16.33 1.92
C GLU A 238 -11.44 -16.47 2.11
N GLN A 239 -10.88 -17.61 1.72
CA GLN A 239 -9.44 -17.80 1.63
C GLN A 239 -9.05 -17.92 0.17
N SER A 240 -7.93 -17.32 -0.20
CA SER A 240 -7.37 -17.40 -1.54
C SER A 240 -5.85 -17.52 -1.48
N GLU A 241 -5.24 -17.83 -2.62
CA GLU A 241 -3.79 -17.72 -2.81
C GLU A 241 -3.57 -16.60 -3.84
N GLU A 242 -2.73 -15.61 -3.49
CA GLU A 242 -2.38 -14.51 -4.40
C GLU A 242 -0.87 -14.38 -4.52
N ASP A 243 -0.40 -14.06 -5.73
CA ASP A 243 1.00 -13.74 -5.98
C ASP A 243 1.31 -12.30 -5.51
N LEU A 244 2.47 -12.13 -4.88
CA LEU A 244 2.94 -10.81 -4.49
C LEU A 244 3.63 -10.13 -5.69
N PRO A 245 3.34 -8.85 -5.99
CA PRO A 245 3.90 -8.15 -7.16
C PRO A 245 5.43 -8.15 -7.26
N LEU A 246 6.14 -8.31 -6.15
CA LEU A 246 7.61 -8.30 -6.11
C LEU A 246 8.24 -9.69 -6.24
N VAL A 247 7.46 -10.77 -6.11
CA VAL A 247 7.93 -12.16 -6.27
C VAL A 247 6.81 -12.96 -6.93
N SER A 248 6.91 -13.13 -8.24
CA SER A 248 5.93 -13.81 -9.09
C SER A 248 5.81 -15.32 -8.87
N ASP A 249 6.60 -15.90 -7.96
CA ASP A 249 6.84 -17.35 -7.93
C ASP A 249 6.46 -18.00 -6.59
N THR A 250 5.86 -17.25 -5.66
CA THR A 250 5.42 -17.81 -4.38
C THR A 250 4.03 -17.27 -4.03
N PRO A 251 2.97 -18.05 -4.28
CA PRO A 251 1.64 -17.67 -3.85
C PRO A 251 1.59 -17.56 -2.33
N VAL A 252 1.00 -16.48 -1.83
CA VAL A 252 0.80 -16.23 -0.41
C VAL A 252 -0.68 -16.44 -0.09
N PRO A 253 -1.00 -17.27 0.93
CA PRO A 253 -2.39 -17.41 1.38
C PRO A 253 -2.90 -16.09 1.94
N HIS A 254 -4.10 -15.70 1.52
CA HIS A 254 -4.82 -14.52 1.99
C HIS A 254 -6.14 -14.93 2.63
N GLU A 255 -6.47 -14.30 3.75
CA GLU A 255 -7.83 -14.27 4.28
C GLU A 255 -8.49 -12.97 3.87
N HIS A 256 -9.64 -13.07 3.20
CA HIS A 256 -10.46 -11.94 2.81
C HIS A 256 -11.70 -11.87 3.68
N GLU A 257 -12.04 -10.68 4.14
CA GLU A 257 -13.31 -10.35 4.79
C GLU A 257 -13.99 -9.25 3.98
N PHE A 258 -15.14 -9.51 3.37
CA PHE A 258 -15.83 -8.52 2.55
C PHE A 258 -17.34 -8.53 2.71
N GLY A 259 -17.98 -7.39 2.47
CA GLY A 259 -19.43 -7.24 2.60
C GLY A 259 -19.94 -5.85 2.20
N ALA A 260 -21.26 -5.73 2.18
CA ALA A 260 -21.95 -4.44 2.05
C ALA A 260 -22.26 -3.91 3.45
N MET A 261 -21.63 -2.80 3.85
CA MET A 261 -21.71 -2.32 5.23
C MET A 261 -23.04 -1.62 5.52
N ARG A 262 -23.42 -0.67 4.67
CA ARG A 262 -24.61 0.20 4.86
C ARG A 262 -24.92 0.98 3.59
N MET A 263 -26.14 1.49 3.49
CA MET A 263 -26.50 2.51 2.51
C MET A 263 -25.91 3.87 2.91
N VAL A 264 -25.46 4.65 1.94
CA VAL A 264 -24.86 5.98 2.10
C VAL A 264 -25.30 6.92 0.97
N PRO A 265 -25.25 8.25 1.16
CA PRO A 265 -25.44 9.18 0.05
C PRO A 265 -24.40 8.97 -1.05
N CYS A 266 -24.82 9.08 -2.30
CA CYS A 266 -23.93 9.11 -3.45
C CYS A 266 -23.22 10.48 -3.54
N ALA A 267 -22.12 10.64 -2.81
CA ALA A 267 -21.31 11.84 -2.84
C ALA A 267 -19.82 11.48 -2.92
N ALA A 268 -19.08 12.26 -3.72
CA ALA A 268 -17.62 12.19 -3.80
C ALA A 268 -16.95 12.52 -2.45
N ASP A 269 -17.46 13.55 -1.75
CA ASP A 269 -16.93 14.04 -0.48
C ASP A 269 -17.71 13.50 0.74
N VAL A 270 -17.44 12.25 1.12
CA VAL A 270 -17.77 11.72 2.46
C VAL A 270 -16.48 11.54 3.26
N THR A 271 -15.63 12.56 3.28
CA THR A 271 -14.32 12.49 3.95
C THR A 271 -14.37 12.83 5.44
N ASP A 272 -15.47 13.39 5.97
CA ASP A 272 -15.49 13.71 7.40
C ASP A 272 -16.89 13.76 8.03
N ARG A 273 -17.33 12.63 8.59
CA ARG A 273 -18.42 12.41 9.60
C ARG A 273 -19.74 13.20 9.52
N THR A 274 -19.96 13.98 8.48
CA THR A 274 -21.11 14.84 8.30
C THR A 274 -21.49 14.73 6.83
N PRO A 275 -22.49 13.91 6.48
CA PRO A 275 -22.92 13.81 5.09
C PRO A 275 -23.37 15.19 4.62
N ALA A 276 -22.63 15.77 3.67
CA ALA A 276 -23.16 16.86 2.87
C ALA A 276 -24.30 16.27 2.02
N PRO A 277 -25.53 16.78 2.10
CA PRO A 277 -26.62 16.26 1.30
C PRO A 277 -26.32 16.51 -0.17
N GLY A 278 -26.10 15.43 -0.94
CA GLY A 278 -26.12 15.48 -2.39
C GLY A 278 -27.50 15.96 -2.89
N PRO A 279 -27.60 16.38 -4.16
CA PRO A 279 -28.81 17.01 -4.71
C PRO A 279 -30.09 16.16 -4.64
N SER A 280 -30.01 14.86 -4.34
CA SER A 280 -31.17 13.97 -4.15
C SER A 280 -31.45 13.58 -2.69
N GLY A 281 -30.54 13.79 -1.74
CA GLY A 281 -30.72 13.42 -0.32
C GLY A 281 -31.07 11.95 -0.03
N ALA A 282 -31.09 11.08 -1.04
CA ALA A 282 -31.45 9.68 -0.94
C ALA A 282 -30.20 8.81 -0.78
N ALA A 283 -30.28 7.84 0.14
CA ALA A 283 -29.21 6.89 0.41
C ALA A 283 -29.19 5.81 -0.69
N ASP A 284 -28.79 6.20 -1.90
CA ASP A 284 -28.88 5.35 -3.09
C ASP A 284 -27.58 4.57 -3.37
N CYS A 285 -26.50 4.85 -2.63
CA CYS A 285 -25.23 4.16 -2.77
C CYS A 285 -24.97 3.20 -1.62
N VAL A 286 -24.12 2.21 -1.84
CA VAL A 286 -23.70 1.23 -0.85
C VAL A 286 -22.22 1.43 -0.53
N GLU A 287 -21.88 1.38 0.76
CA GLU A 287 -20.49 1.30 1.22
C GLU A 287 -20.07 -0.18 1.30
N PHE A 288 -19.28 -0.63 0.34
CA PHE A 288 -18.65 -1.95 0.34
C PHE A 288 -17.31 -1.89 1.03
N VAL A 289 -16.97 -2.94 1.77
CA VAL A 289 -15.69 -3.06 2.47
C VAL A 289 -15.07 -4.40 2.13
N LEU A 290 -13.81 -4.41 1.73
CA LEU A 290 -12.96 -5.57 1.54
C LEU A 290 -11.73 -5.40 2.42
N ARG A 291 -11.42 -6.39 3.25
CA ARG A 291 -10.18 -6.48 4.01
C ARG A 291 -9.44 -7.72 3.58
N SER A 292 -8.14 -7.60 3.36
CA SER A 292 -7.26 -8.67 2.98
C SER A 292 -6.10 -8.77 3.96
N TYR A 293 -5.88 -9.99 4.46
CA TYR A 293 -4.87 -10.34 5.45
C TYR A 293 -3.98 -11.45 4.88
N PRO A 294 -2.80 -11.14 4.31
CA PRO A 294 -1.85 -12.17 3.94
C PRO A 294 -1.34 -12.91 5.17
N ALA A 295 -1.07 -14.20 5.02
CA ALA A 295 -0.55 -15.05 6.08
C ALA A 295 0.76 -14.47 6.67
N GLU A 296 0.73 -14.10 7.96
CA GLU A 296 1.84 -13.40 8.63
C GLU A 296 3.17 -14.16 8.50
N LEU A 297 3.16 -15.49 8.63
CA LEU A 297 4.37 -16.31 8.56
C LEU A 297 5.01 -16.28 7.16
N GLU A 298 4.22 -16.34 6.10
CA GLU A 298 4.74 -16.33 4.74
C GLU A 298 5.26 -14.93 4.37
N MET A 299 4.56 -13.87 4.79
CA MET A 299 5.04 -12.49 4.63
C MET A 299 6.38 -12.25 5.34
N ARG A 300 6.54 -12.78 6.56
CA ARG A 300 7.81 -12.67 7.30
C ARG A 300 8.95 -13.36 6.57
N ARG A 301 8.76 -14.61 6.15
CA ARG A 301 9.76 -15.38 5.40
C ARG A 301 10.12 -14.70 4.08
N PHE A 302 9.12 -14.17 3.40
CA PHE A 302 9.30 -13.37 2.20
C PHE A 302 10.20 -12.16 2.46
N MET A 303 9.87 -11.36 3.48
CA MET A 303 10.61 -10.14 3.81
C MET A 303 12.05 -10.43 4.24
N GLU A 304 12.28 -11.51 5.00
CA GLU A 304 13.62 -11.97 5.36
C GLU A 304 14.46 -12.28 4.12
N ARG A 305 13.94 -13.09 3.19
CA ARG A 305 14.65 -13.40 1.92
C ARG A 305 14.88 -12.17 1.05
N PHE A 306 13.88 -11.29 0.96
CA PHE A 306 13.99 -10.07 0.17
C PHE A 306 15.08 -9.14 0.71
N LEU A 307 15.10 -8.90 2.03
CA LEU A 307 16.11 -8.05 2.66
C LEU A 307 17.51 -8.67 2.56
N GLU A 308 17.63 -9.99 2.75
CA GLU A 308 18.90 -10.71 2.56
C GLU A 308 19.45 -10.51 1.15
N GLN A 309 18.62 -10.77 0.12
CA GLN A 309 19.00 -10.58 -1.28
C GLN A 309 19.39 -9.14 -1.58
N MET A 310 18.59 -8.17 -1.12
CA MET A 310 18.86 -6.75 -1.29
C MET A 310 20.20 -6.34 -0.66
N PHE A 311 20.54 -6.85 0.53
CA PHE A 311 21.83 -6.58 1.17
C PHE A 311 22.99 -7.20 0.40
N VAL A 312 22.85 -8.43 -0.09
CA VAL A 312 23.89 -9.07 -0.93
C VAL A 312 24.14 -8.24 -2.20
N ASP A 313 23.07 -7.84 -2.89
CA ASP A 313 23.16 -7.12 -4.16
C ASP A 313 23.73 -5.70 -3.99
N MET A 314 23.36 -5.00 -2.92
CA MET A 314 23.84 -3.63 -2.67
C MET A 314 25.25 -3.58 -2.08
N LEU A 315 25.59 -4.49 -1.16
CA LEU A 315 26.84 -4.42 -0.39
C LEU A 315 27.95 -5.31 -0.95
N GLY A 316 27.65 -6.20 -1.91
CA GLY A 316 28.64 -7.05 -2.56
C GLY A 316 29.39 -7.99 -1.61
N GLY A 317 28.75 -8.39 -0.50
CA GLY A 317 29.35 -9.17 0.59
C GLY A 317 28.34 -10.06 1.33
N GLU A 318 28.78 -10.65 2.44
CA GLU A 318 27.88 -11.41 3.33
C GLU A 318 26.82 -10.48 3.91
N ALA A 319 25.55 -10.78 3.63
CA ALA A 319 24.43 -10.04 4.21
C ALA A 319 24.39 -10.22 5.74
N PRO A 320 24.07 -9.17 6.50
CA PRO A 320 23.82 -9.34 7.93
C PRO A 320 22.63 -10.30 8.13
N VAL A 321 22.62 -11.04 9.23
CA VAL A 321 21.47 -11.88 9.58
C VAL A 321 20.30 -10.97 9.96
N VAL A 322 19.36 -10.82 9.02
CA VAL A 322 18.10 -10.11 9.22
C VAL A 322 17.03 -11.11 9.64
N ARG A 323 16.30 -10.79 10.71
CA ARG A 323 15.08 -11.52 11.09
C ARG A 323 13.91 -10.58 11.14
N VAL A 324 12.73 -11.10 10.82
CA VAL A 324 11.47 -10.36 10.92
C VAL A 324 10.60 -11.14 11.90
N PRO A 325 10.76 -10.97 13.22
CA PRO A 325 10.00 -11.70 14.24
C PRO A 325 8.50 -11.40 14.21
N GLU A 326 8.11 -10.21 13.76
CA GLU A 326 6.71 -9.76 13.71
C GLU A 326 6.49 -8.97 12.41
N MET A 327 5.46 -9.34 11.66
CA MET A 327 4.98 -8.56 10.52
C MET A 327 3.49 -8.78 10.36
N ARG A 328 2.75 -7.68 10.24
CA ARG A 328 1.33 -7.68 9.93
C ARG A 328 1.11 -6.75 8.77
N VAL A 329 0.43 -7.27 7.77
CA VAL A 329 -0.03 -6.51 6.61
C VAL A 329 -1.54 -6.60 6.59
N MET A 330 -2.21 -5.49 6.31
CA MET A 330 -3.64 -5.44 6.08
C MET A 330 -3.89 -4.47 4.94
N VAL A 331 -4.63 -4.92 3.94
CA VAL A 331 -5.17 -4.08 2.87
C VAL A 331 -6.66 -3.93 3.09
N GLU A 332 -7.15 -2.71 3.27
CA GLU A 332 -8.58 -2.41 3.35
C GLU A 332 -8.99 -1.56 2.14
N THR A 333 -9.99 -2.01 1.40
CA THR A 333 -10.66 -1.25 0.34
C THR A 333 -12.06 -0.90 0.81
N VAL A 334 -12.39 0.39 0.81
CA VAL A 334 -13.73 0.91 1.05
C VAL A 334 -14.24 1.56 -0.23
N LEU A 335 -15.26 0.96 -0.84
CA LEU A 335 -15.87 1.43 -2.08
C LEU A 335 -17.25 1.99 -1.78
N VAL A 336 -17.54 3.19 -2.27
CA VAL A 336 -18.90 3.74 -2.32
C VAL A 336 -19.35 3.74 -3.77
N ALA A 337 -20.36 2.94 -4.10
CA ALA A 337 -20.86 2.79 -5.46
C ALA A 337 -22.40 2.68 -5.50
N ASP A 338 -22.96 3.03 -6.65
CA ASP A 338 -24.34 2.73 -7.02
C ASP A 338 -24.49 1.20 -7.20
N PRO A 339 -25.35 0.51 -6.44
CA PRO A 339 -25.47 -0.95 -6.55
C PRO A 339 -26.04 -1.39 -7.90
N ASP A 340 -26.85 -0.58 -8.59
CA ASP A 340 -27.52 -1.02 -9.82
C ASP A 340 -26.56 -1.07 -11.02
N GLY A 341 -25.49 -0.29 -10.97
CA GLY A 341 -24.47 -0.26 -12.04
C GLY A 341 -23.04 -0.56 -11.60
N LEU A 342 -22.78 -0.67 -10.30
CA LEU A 342 -21.43 -0.69 -9.72
C LEU A 342 -20.57 0.45 -10.26
N LEU A 343 -21.16 1.62 -10.42
CA LEU A 343 -20.45 2.82 -10.84
C LEU A 343 -19.87 3.49 -9.58
N PRO A 344 -18.54 3.50 -9.40
CA PRO A 344 -17.91 4.06 -8.20
C PRO A 344 -18.16 5.56 -8.11
N TYR A 345 -18.29 6.05 -6.89
CA TYR A 345 -18.20 7.47 -6.54
C TYR A 345 -16.92 7.75 -5.77
N ARG A 346 -16.52 6.81 -4.90
CA ARG A 346 -15.29 6.88 -4.15
C ARG A 346 -14.74 5.49 -3.90
N MET A 347 -13.42 5.34 -3.96
CA MET A 347 -12.73 4.18 -3.43
C MET A 347 -11.58 4.66 -2.55
N ARG A 348 -11.44 4.10 -1.36
CA ARG A 348 -10.30 4.33 -0.48
C ARG A 348 -9.62 3.00 -0.21
N GLN A 349 -8.35 2.90 -0.57
CA GLN A 349 -7.53 1.75 -0.29
C GLN A 349 -6.48 2.13 0.75
N THR A 350 -6.44 1.41 1.87
CA THR A 350 -5.44 1.57 2.92
C THR A 350 -4.63 0.30 3.00
N ASN A 351 -3.33 0.39 2.67
CA ASN A 351 -2.35 -0.66 2.94
C ASN A 351 -1.56 -0.29 4.19
N SER A 352 -1.74 -1.05 5.25
CA SER A 352 -1.00 -0.90 6.50
C SER A 352 -0.03 -2.05 6.68
N THR A 353 1.22 -1.73 6.92
CA THR A 353 2.26 -2.68 7.30
C THR A 353 2.84 -2.27 8.63
N ARG A 354 3.01 -3.22 9.55
CA ARG A 354 3.67 -2.99 10.83
C ARG A 354 4.45 -4.22 11.25
N GLY A 355 5.57 -4.01 11.92
CA GLY A 355 6.38 -5.13 12.36
C GLY A 355 7.60 -4.71 13.16
N ARG A 356 8.52 -5.66 13.27
CA ARG A 356 9.82 -5.48 13.88
C ARG A 356 10.85 -6.24 13.06
N PHE A 357 11.99 -5.61 12.82
CA PHE A 357 13.16 -6.28 12.27
C PHE A 357 14.23 -6.42 13.36
N GLU A 358 15.07 -7.44 13.22
CA GLU A 358 16.25 -7.68 14.04
C GLU A 358 17.46 -7.81 13.13
N VAL A 359 18.50 -7.02 13.38
CA VAL A 359 19.79 -7.07 12.66
C VAL A 359 20.89 -7.19 13.71
N GLU A 360 21.68 -8.27 13.65
CA GLU A 360 22.81 -8.48 14.57
C GLU A 360 22.46 -8.35 16.08
N ASN A 361 21.24 -8.74 16.46
CA ASN A 361 20.64 -8.63 17.81
C ASN A 361 20.16 -7.21 18.21
N GLU A 362 20.23 -6.23 17.32
CA GLU A 362 19.53 -4.96 17.49
C GLU A 362 18.13 -5.06 16.90
N SER A 363 17.12 -4.62 17.64
CA SER A 363 15.72 -4.73 17.25
C SER A 363 15.10 -3.36 17.08
N ALA A 364 14.39 -3.16 15.98
CA ALA A 364 13.72 -1.90 15.69
C ALA A 364 12.32 -2.12 15.10
N PRO A 365 11.31 -1.36 15.57
CA PRO A 365 9.99 -1.41 14.96
C PRO A 365 10.01 -0.73 13.60
N PHE A 366 9.10 -1.14 12.73
CA PHE A 366 8.79 -0.44 11.49
C PHE A 366 7.28 -0.39 11.26
N GLY A 367 6.82 0.66 10.60
CA GLY A 367 5.43 0.77 10.19
C GLY A 367 5.28 1.70 8.99
N SER A 368 4.35 1.36 8.11
CA SER A 368 3.93 2.22 7.01
C SER A 368 2.43 2.11 6.83
N VAL A 369 1.81 3.24 6.52
CA VAL A 369 0.43 3.30 6.06
C VAL A 369 0.46 4.03 4.73
N ILE A 370 0.02 3.33 3.69
CA ILE A 370 -0.20 3.88 2.35
C ILE A 370 -1.71 3.97 2.19
N GLU A 371 -2.23 5.17 1.99
CA GLU A 371 -3.63 5.39 1.68
C GLU A 371 -3.74 5.97 0.26
N VAL A 372 -4.57 5.35 -0.56
CA VAL A 372 -4.93 5.86 -1.88
C VAL A 372 -6.43 6.12 -1.89
N THR A 373 -6.84 7.34 -2.21
CA THR A 373 -8.24 7.72 -2.35
C THR A 373 -8.52 8.10 -3.79
N TYR A 374 -9.45 7.40 -4.42
CA TYR A 374 -9.99 7.65 -5.74
C TYR A 374 -11.36 8.29 -5.61
N THR A 375 -11.56 9.38 -6.34
CA THR A 375 -12.83 10.08 -6.48
C THR A 375 -13.28 10.00 -7.93
N PHE A 376 -14.52 9.58 -8.16
CA PHE A 376 -15.07 9.33 -9.48
C PHE A 376 -16.20 10.31 -9.75
N GLU A 377 -16.02 11.16 -10.75
CA GLU A 377 -16.95 12.20 -11.16
C GLU A 377 -17.50 11.88 -12.55
N ARG A 378 -18.83 11.79 -12.67
CA ARG A 378 -19.49 11.59 -13.96
C ARG A 378 -19.42 12.89 -14.77
N ARG A 379 -19.01 12.81 -16.04
CA ARG A 379 -18.92 13.96 -16.95
C ARG A 379 -20.05 14.04 -17.96
#